data_AF-A0A800AWV8-F1
#
_entry.id   AF-A0A800AWV8-F1
#
_cell.length_a   1.000
_cell.length_b   1.000
_cell.length_c   1.000
_cell.angle_alpha   90.00
_cell.angle_beta   90.00
_cell.angle_gamma   90.00
#
_symmetry.space_group_name_H-M   'P 1'
#
loop_
_entity.id
_entity.type
_entity.pdbx_description
1 polymer ?
#
loop_
_entity_poly.entity_id
_entity_poly.type
_entity_poly.pdbx_seq_one_letter_code
_entity_poly.pdbx_strand_id
1 'polypeptide(L)'
;MNKELEHSFVIQLETNQNIVHKICRLYTNNQDSHNDLFQEITIQLWRAFPKFRGDSKFSTWMYRVALNTAITLYRKSKRQISTQDFEGISFKIKSEEYDDTVEQQLKLMYGAVKKTNGLLDL
;
A
#
# COMPACT_ATOMS: atom_id res chain seq x y z
N MET A 1 21.73 -16.42 -10.16
CA MET A 1 21.54 -17.88 -10.10
C MET A 1 22.17 -18.46 -11.35
N ASN A 2 22.68 -19.70 -11.38
CA ASN A 2 23.22 -20.26 -12.64
C ASN A 2 22.06 -20.62 -13.57
N LYS A 3 22.22 -20.50 -14.90
CA LYS A 3 21.16 -20.76 -15.91
C LYS A 3 20.49 -22.13 -15.74
N GLU A 4 21.24 -23.14 -15.32
CA GLU A 4 20.71 -24.49 -15.07
C GLU A 4 19.72 -24.54 -13.90
N LEU A 5 20.02 -23.82 -12.81
CA LEU A 5 19.14 -23.71 -11.64
C LEU A 5 17.87 -22.94 -11.99
N GLU A 6 17.97 -21.91 -12.83
CA GLU A 6 16.83 -21.15 -13.31
C GLU A 6 15.87 -22.02 -14.12
N HIS A 7 16.41 -22.81 -15.06
CA HIS A 7 15.59 -23.72 -15.86
C HIS A 7 14.94 -24.81 -15.00
N SER A 8 15.69 -25.40 -14.07
CA SER A 8 15.17 -26.38 -13.12
C SER A 8 14.03 -25.82 -12.27
N PHE A 9 14.17 -24.59 -11.77
CA PHE A 9 13.14 -23.91 -11.00
C PHE A 9 11.85 -23.76 -11.81
N VAL A 10 11.95 -23.26 -13.05
CA VAL A 10 10.77 -23.02 -13.91
C VAL A 10 10.00 -24.33 -14.12
N ILE A 11 10.69 -25.41 -14.48
CA ILE A 11 10.05 -26.72 -14.69
C ILE A 11 9.35 -27.21 -13.42
N GLN A 12 10.03 -27.12 -12.27
CA GLN A 12 9.49 -27.57 -10.99
C GLN A 12 8.29 -26.72 -10.56
N LEU A 13 8.33 -25.40 -10.78
CA LEU A 13 7.23 -24.50 -10.49
C LEU A 13 6.03 -24.80 -11.39
N GLU A 14 6.22 -24.87 -12.71
CA GLU A 14 5.14 -25.13 -13.68
C GLU A 14 4.43 -26.47 -13.41
N THR A 15 5.20 -27.50 -13.06
CA THR A 15 4.65 -28.83 -12.73
C THR A 15 3.76 -28.78 -11.49
N ASN A 16 4.07 -27.90 -10.53
CA ASN A 16 3.43 -27.87 -9.22
C ASN A 16 2.55 -26.61 -8.98
N GLN A 17 2.45 -25.69 -9.93
CA GLN A 17 1.81 -24.37 -9.80
C GLN A 17 0.35 -24.44 -9.28
N ASN A 18 -0.34 -25.54 -9.56
CA ASN A 18 -1.69 -25.81 -9.05
C ASN A 18 -1.79 -25.73 -7.51
N ILE A 19 -0.73 -26.08 -6.79
CA ILE A 19 -0.67 -25.95 -5.33
C ILE A 19 -0.68 -24.47 -4.93
N VAL A 20 0.12 -23.65 -5.62
CA VAL A 20 0.19 -22.20 -5.35
C VAL A 20 -1.15 -21.54 -5.68
N HIS A 21 -1.77 -21.87 -6.81
CA HIS A 21 -3.10 -21.36 -7.16
C HIS A 21 -4.18 -21.71 -6.14
N LYS A 22 -4.14 -22.94 -5.57
CA LYS A 22 -5.06 -23.31 -4.48
C LYS A 22 -4.85 -22.43 -3.25
N ILE A 23 -3.59 -22.18 -2.87
CA ILE A 23 -3.27 -21.27 -1.76
C ILE A 23 -3.79 -19.87 -2.08
N CYS A 24 -3.51 -19.32 -3.27
CA CYS A 24 -3.97 -17.99 -3.63
C CYS A 24 -5.49 -17.87 -3.51
N ARG A 25 -6.25 -18.82 -4.07
CA ARG A 25 -7.72 -18.87 -3.95
C ARG A 25 -8.23 -18.92 -2.51
N LEU A 26 -7.48 -19.49 -1.57
CA LEU A 26 -7.86 -19.52 -0.16
C LEU A 26 -7.68 -18.16 0.54
N TYR A 27 -6.75 -17.33 0.07
CA TYR A 27 -6.35 -16.09 0.75
C TYR A 27 -6.76 -14.82 -0.01
N THR A 28 -7.42 -14.93 -1.16
CA THR A 28 -7.82 -13.79 -2.00
C THR A 28 -9.24 -13.93 -2.53
N ASN A 29 -9.95 -12.81 -2.66
CA ASN A 29 -11.37 -12.79 -3.08
C ASN A 29 -11.60 -12.30 -4.51
N ASN A 30 -10.56 -11.80 -5.20
CA ASN A 30 -10.65 -11.30 -6.57
C ASN A 30 -9.43 -11.76 -7.39
N GLN A 31 -9.51 -11.59 -8.71
CA GLN A 31 -8.49 -12.07 -9.64
C GLN A 31 -7.16 -11.29 -9.54
N ASP A 32 -7.23 -9.98 -9.29
CA ASP A 32 -6.03 -9.13 -9.21
C ASP A 32 -5.20 -9.49 -7.98
N SER A 33 -5.83 -9.54 -6.80
CA SER A 33 -5.18 -9.99 -5.56
C SER A 33 -4.65 -11.41 -5.67
N HIS A 34 -5.36 -12.30 -6.39
CA HIS A 34 -4.87 -13.65 -6.66
C HIS A 34 -3.57 -13.63 -7.47
N ASN A 35 -3.51 -12.82 -8.54
CA ASN A 35 -2.34 -12.69 -9.39
C ASN A 35 -1.16 -12.07 -8.64
N ASP A 36 -1.42 -11.02 -7.85
CA ASP A 36 -0.41 -10.36 -7.02
C ASP A 36 0.18 -11.33 -6.00
N LEU A 37 -0.67 -12.10 -5.30
CA LEU A 37 -0.22 -13.08 -4.34
C LEU A 37 0.58 -14.21 -5.01
N PHE A 38 0.15 -14.68 -6.18
CA PHE A 38 0.89 -15.68 -6.94
C PHE A 38 2.29 -15.18 -7.33
N GLN A 39 2.38 -13.93 -7.80
CA GLN A 39 3.66 -13.31 -8.16
C GLN A 39 4.57 -13.18 -6.93
N GLU A 40 4.07 -12.68 -5.81
CA GLU A 40 4.89 -12.55 -4.59
C GLU A 40 5.38 -13.91 -4.10
N ILE A 41 4.52 -14.94 -4.10
CA ILE A 41 4.94 -16.32 -3.78
C ILE A 41 6.05 -16.78 -4.72
N THR A 42 5.90 -16.55 -6.02
CA THR A 42 6.88 -16.95 -7.03
C THR A 42 8.23 -16.28 -6.80
N ILE A 43 8.23 -14.98 -6.48
CA ILE A 43 9.45 -14.21 -6.14
C ILE A 43 10.12 -14.78 -4.89
N GLN A 44 9.34 -15.08 -3.84
CA GLN A 44 9.90 -15.65 -2.60
C GLN A 44 10.48 -17.05 -2.84
N LEU A 45 9.80 -17.87 -3.64
CA LEU A 45 10.29 -19.19 -4.05
C LEU A 45 11.60 -19.06 -4.82
N TRP A 46 11.69 -18.15 -5.79
CA TRP A 46 12.91 -17.89 -6.56
C TRP A 46 14.09 -17.52 -5.67
N ARG A 47 13.87 -16.60 -4.71
CA ARG A 47 14.91 -16.15 -3.77
C ARG A 47 15.37 -17.26 -2.83
N ALA A 48 14.46 -18.18 -2.48
CA ALA A 48 14.74 -19.29 -1.57
C ALA A 48 15.28 -20.54 -2.28
N PHE A 49 15.05 -20.69 -3.58
CA PHE A 49 15.41 -21.88 -4.36
C PHE A 49 16.90 -22.26 -4.31
N PRO A 50 17.88 -21.33 -4.37
CA PRO A 50 19.30 -21.67 -4.21
C PRO A 50 19.64 -22.36 -2.88
N LYS A 51 18.80 -22.16 -1.85
CA LYS A 51 18.98 -22.73 -0.51
C LYS A 51 18.21 -24.03 -0.33
N PHE A 52 17.46 -24.48 -1.33
CA PHE A 52 16.71 -25.71 -1.27
C PHE A 52 17.67 -26.90 -1.36
N ARG A 53 17.75 -27.68 -0.26
CA ARG A 53 18.70 -28.78 -0.11
C ARG A 53 18.23 -30.11 -0.71
N GLY A 54 16.96 -30.21 -1.10
CA GLY A 54 16.39 -31.45 -1.63
C GLY A 54 16.00 -32.49 -0.57
N ASP A 55 16.08 -32.17 0.72
CA ASP A 55 15.71 -33.07 1.83
C ASP A 55 14.21 -33.48 1.84
N SER A 56 13.39 -32.80 1.04
CA SER A 56 11.96 -33.07 0.87
C SER A 56 11.55 -32.87 -0.58
N LYS A 57 10.38 -33.37 -0.98
CA LYS A 57 9.81 -33.07 -2.31
C LYS A 57 9.68 -31.55 -2.51
N PHE A 58 10.01 -31.07 -3.71
CA PHE A 58 9.87 -29.65 -4.06
C PHE A 58 8.46 -29.14 -3.77
N SER A 59 7.41 -29.91 -4.10
CA SER A 59 6.02 -29.55 -3.83
C SER A 59 5.72 -29.30 -2.34
N THR A 60 6.29 -30.10 -1.44
CA THR A 60 6.13 -29.95 0.01
C THR A 60 6.84 -28.69 0.51
N TRP A 61 8.07 -28.45 0.06
CA TRP A 61 8.81 -27.24 0.39
C TRP A 61 8.14 -25.99 -0.16
N MET A 62 7.70 -26.03 -1.42
CA MET A 62 7.01 -24.95 -2.11
C MET A 62 5.71 -24.58 -1.40
N TYR A 63 4.92 -25.59 -0.98
CA TYR A 63 3.71 -25.37 -0.18
C TYR A 63 4.00 -24.58 1.10
N ARG A 64 5.06 -24.93 1.83
CA ARG A 64 5.44 -24.25 3.08
C ARG A 64 5.82 -22.79 2.83
N VAL A 65 6.63 -22.52 1.80
CA VAL A 65 7.02 -21.15 1.43
C VAL A 65 5.78 -20.35 1.00
N ALA A 66 4.97 -20.89 0.09
CA ALA A 66 3.76 -20.25 -0.40
C ALA A 66 2.76 -19.92 0.73
N LEU A 67 2.52 -20.88 1.63
CA LEU A 67 1.62 -20.70 2.76
C LEU A 67 2.12 -19.63 3.73
N ASN A 68 3.42 -19.65 4.06
CA ASN A 68 4.01 -18.64 4.95
C ASN A 68 3.93 -17.23 4.34
N THR A 69 4.18 -17.10 3.04
CA THR A 69 4.05 -15.82 2.31
C THR A 69 2.59 -15.35 2.34
N ALA A 70 1.63 -16.20 2.01
CA ALA A 70 0.21 -15.86 2.02
C ALA A 70 -0.28 -15.42 3.41
N ILE A 71 0.08 -16.16 4.47
CA ILE A 71 -0.26 -15.80 5.85
C ILE A 71 0.36 -14.47 6.24
N THR A 72 1.62 -14.23 5.87
CA THR A 72 2.34 -12.99 6.20
C THR A 72 1.65 -11.78 5.55
N LEU A 73 1.33 -11.89 4.26
CA LEU A 73 0.60 -10.84 3.54
C LEU A 73 -0.81 -10.64 4.08
N TYR A 74 -1.54 -11.72 4.35
CA TYR A 74 -2.88 -11.66 4.93
C TYR A 74 -2.88 -10.94 6.29
N ARG A 75 -1.91 -11.27 7.16
CA ARG A 75 -1.74 -10.60 8.46
C ARG A 75 -1.37 -9.13 8.32
N LYS A 76 -0.52 -8.79 7.34
CA LYS A 76 -0.13 -7.39 7.04
C LYS A 76 -1.32 -6.59 6.55
N SER A 77 -2.12 -7.14 5.63
CA SER A 77 -3.36 -6.54 5.15
C SER A 77 -4.36 -6.31 6.27
N LYS A 78 -4.59 -7.30 7.15
CA LYS A 78 -5.47 -7.12 8.32
C LYS A 78 -4.98 -6.09 9.34
N ARG A 79 -3.67 -5.89 9.45
CA ARG A 79 -3.07 -4.92 10.38
C ARG A 79 -3.07 -3.50 9.79
N GLN A 80 -3.06 -3.36 8.46
CA GLN A 80 -3.34 -2.08 7.83
C GLN A 80 -4.82 -1.76 8.02
N ILE A 81 -5.11 -0.91 9.01
CA ILE A 81 -6.38 -0.20 9.11
C ILE A 81 -6.68 0.37 7.72
N SER A 82 -7.89 0.16 7.22
CA SER A 82 -8.37 0.74 5.97
C SER A 82 -8.16 2.25 6.02
N THR A 83 -7.12 2.73 5.38
CA THR A 83 -7.07 4.11 4.93
C THR A 83 -8.08 4.19 3.80
N GLN A 84 -9.06 5.07 3.96
CA GLN A 84 -9.91 5.46 2.84
C GLN A 84 -8.99 6.05 1.78
N ASP A 85 -9.12 5.59 0.54
CA ASP A 85 -8.49 6.31 -0.57
C ASP A 85 -8.94 7.76 -0.51
N PHE A 86 -7.97 8.69 -0.58
CA PHE A 86 -8.25 10.11 -0.75
C PHE A 86 -8.66 10.39 -2.20
N GLU A 87 -9.50 9.54 -2.79
CA GLU A 87 -10.10 9.75 -4.10
C GLU A 87 -11.58 10.02 -3.89
N GLY A 88 -11.93 11.31 -3.76
CA GLY A 88 -13.34 11.69 -3.88
C GLY A 88 -13.84 12.80 -2.97
N ILE A 89 -13.01 13.41 -2.11
CA ILE A 89 -13.40 14.71 -1.56
C ILE A 89 -12.97 15.78 -2.56
N SER A 90 -13.73 15.88 -3.66
CA SER A 90 -13.90 17.21 -4.25
C SER A 90 -14.61 18.02 -3.17
N PHE A 91 -13.83 18.64 -2.28
CA PHE A 91 -14.28 19.83 -1.60
C PHE A 91 -14.57 20.79 -2.75
N LYS A 92 -15.81 20.79 -3.24
CA LYS A 92 -16.41 21.98 -3.83
C LYS A 92 -16.41 22.99 -2.71
N ILE A 93 -15.25 23.60 -2.49
CA ILE A 93 -15.16 24.90 -1.86
C ILE A 93 -16.06 25.73 -2.79
N LYS A 94 -17.31 25.96 -2.38
CA LYS A 94 -18.07 27.04 -2.96
C LYS A 94 -17.15 28.24 -2.77
N SER A 95 -16.74 28.86 -3.87
CA SER A 95 -16.19 30.19 -3.81
C SER A 95 -17.28 31.05 -3.19
N GLU A 96 -17.27 31.16 -1.87
CA GLU A 96 -17.93 32.28 -1.20
C GLU A 96 -17.23 33.52 -1.77
N GLU A 97 -18.03 34.45 -2.27
CA GLU A 97 -17.55 35.75 -2.71
C GLU A 97 -16.69 36.32 -1.57
N TYR A 98 -15.43 36.67 -1.88
CA TYR A 98 -14.52 37.21 -0.88
C TYR A 98 -15.12 38.52 -0.34
N ASP A 99 -15.66 38.47 0.87
CA ASP A 99 -16.21 39.62 1.58
C ASP A 99 -15.07 40.34 2.32
N ASP A 100 -14.58 41.43 1.72
CA ASP A 100 -13.47 42.23 2.24
C ASP A 100 -13.91 43.21 3.34
N THR A 101 -15.20 43.25 3.70
CA THR A 101 -15.76 44.20 4.69
C THR A 101 -15.05 44.10 6.04
N VAL A 102 -14.70 42.89 6.48
CA VAL A 102 -13.99 42.67 7.75
C VAL A 102 -12.60 43.31 7.71
N GLU A 103 -11.90 43.18 6.58
CA GLU A 103 -10.56 43.76 6.40
C GLU A 103 -10.61 45.29 6.34
N GLN A 104 -11.64 45.84 5.69
CA GLN A 104 -11.90 47.28 5.65
C GLN A 104 -12.23 47.85 7.04
N GLN A 105 -13.10 47.17 7.81
CA GLN A 105 -13.44 47.56 9.18
C GLN A 105 -12.22 47.50 10.11
N LEU A 106 -11.38 46.47 9.96
CA LEU A 106 -10.16 46.33 10.75
C LEU A 106 -9.16 47.46 10.46
N LYS A 107 -9.03 47.86 9.19
CA LYS A 107 -8.19 48.99 8.79
C LYS A 107 -8.68 50.32 9.37
N LEU A 108 -10.00 50.54 9.41
CA LEU A 108 -10.61 51.71 10.05
C LEU A 108 -10.38 51.70 11.55
N MET A 109 -10.55 50.55 12.22
CA MET A 109 -10.31 50.39 13.64
C MET A 109 -8.85 50.70 14.01
N TYR A 110 -7.88 50.10 13.31
CA TYR A 110 -6.46 50.39 13.57
C TYR A 110 -6.10 51.85 13.27
N GLY A 111 -6.71 52.47 12.25
CA GLY A 111 -6.55 53.90 11.98
C GLY A 111 -7.08 54.77 13.13
N ALA A 112 -8.23 54.42 13.69
CA ALA A 112 -8.82 55.12 14.84
C ALA A 112 -7.97 54.95 16.11
N VAL A 113 -7.52 53.73 16.40
CA VAL A 113 -6.60 53.42 17.52
C VAL A 113 -5.28 54.17 17.37
N LYS A 114 -4.73 54.24 16.16
CA LYS A 114 -3.50 55.01 15.89
C LYS A 114 -3.69 56.51 16.09
N LYS A 115 -4.84 57.08 15.70
CA LYS A 115 -5.17 58.49 15.96
C LYS A 115 -5.33 58.78 17.45
N THR A 116 -5.89 57.85 18.23
CA THR A 116 -6.04 58.01 19.69
C THR A 116 -4.72 57.86 20.43
N ASN A 117 -3.90 56.88 20.06
CA ASN A 117 -2.55 56.72 20.63
C ASN A 117 -1.58 57.82 20.18
N GLY A 118 -1.78 58.44 19.01
CA GLY A 118 -1.00 59.60 18.57
C GLY A 118 -1.34 60.92 19.27
N LEU A 119 -2.35 60.94 20.15
CA LEU A 119 -2.71 62.09 21.01
C LEU A 119 -2.27 61.91 22.47
N LEU A 120 -1.55 60.84 22.79
CA LEU A 120 -1.03 60.54 24.14
C LEU A 120 0.51 60.63 24.24
N ASP A 121 1.21 61.02 23.17
CA ASP A 121 2.67 61.27 23.16
C ASP A 121 2.98 62.78 22.99
N LEU A 122 2.32 63.65 23.78
CA LEU A 122 2.72 65.05 24.05
C LEU A 122 2.44 65.42 25.50
#